data_AF-A0A8H7G4M0-F1
#
_entry.id   AF-A0A8H7G4M0-F1
#
_cell.length_a   1.000
_cell.length_b   1.000
_cell.length_c   1.000
_cell.angle_alpha   90.00
_cell.angle_beta   90.00
_cell.angle_gamma   90.00
#
_symmetry.space_group_name_H-M   'P 1'
#
loop_
_entity.id
_entity.type
_entity.pdbx_description
1 polymer ?
#
loop_
_entity_poly.entity_id
_entity_poly.type
_entity_poly.pdbx_seq_one_letter_code
_entity_poly.pdbx_strand_id
1 'polypeptide(L)'
;MPAIKEEQPDIQIFSPMTTDPAPTTQIRDIDVGIRRMVLDYVEVPTLGLLKQRYHRGTDKQLKNLAPQAHTDVKKIKIKKLNNNIDLDTINRRLAVLGPAGERDLEVKLPGNVECTAFPRAFFSDTWGGGRLATGPAIGEQKMREHNFRNFLYPTTDYCPASICRISSAAPMIAGAAGLMFSPNGVDNNGTQQANKTVRLVITKLPQQPVIWLYVGQYLELPAPSLTRDEWLSQKLRVKQTWAQDILKKGWGRIVRTRVFLRKHLGREPTLKEVEEYNDEVTVTADEIREDFDQGKERLGVFVLKPVGYNEEFQQQNCERFPAWNEIERAKPKTPRVRKINSQGRTPKTTQQKKISAGSELGNREAGLEDNNVEIADEEGHRERELNYIPRGT
;
A
#
# COMPACT_ATOMS: atom_id res chain seq x y z
N MET A 1 -32.19 -5.41 48.00
CA MET A 1 -32.21 -4.75 46.68
C MET A 1 -32.45 -3.27 46.89
N PRO A 2 -31.50 -2.37 46.59
CA PRO A 2 -31.72 -0.95 46.75
C PRO A 2 -32.33 -0.35 45.47
N ALA A 3 -33.31 0.53 45.66
CA ALA A 3 -34.04 1.23 44.61
C ALA A 3 -33.15 2.30 43.95
N ILE A 4 -33.06 2.25 42.63
CA ILE A 4 -32.39 3.26 41.80
C ILE A 4 -33.41 4.38 41.56
N LYS A 5 -33.08 5.59 42.00
CA LYS A 5 -33.85 6.80 41.71
C LYS A 5 -33.51 7.27 40.30
N GLU A 6 -34.54 7.45 39.50
CA GLU A 6 -34.50 7.91 38.12
C GLU A 6 -34.49 9.46 38.13
N GLU A 7 -33.35 10.06 37.79
CA GLU A 7 -33.22 11.51 37.56
C GLU A 7 -33.59 11.83 36.10
N GLN A 8 -34.62 12.66 35.92
CA GLN A 8 -34.96 13.22 34.61
C GLN A 8 -34.09 14.46 34.30
N PRO A 9 -33.56 14.59 33.07
CA PRO A 9 -32.78 15.77 32.71
C PRO A 9 -33.69 16.96 32.35
N ASP A 10 -33.33 18.13 32.88
CA ASP A 10 -33.93 19.43 32.58
C ASP A 10 -33.80 19.79 31.10
N ILE A 11 -34.95 19.99 30.45
CA ILE A 11 -35.04 20.50 29.08
C ILE A 11 -34.95 22.03 29.13
N GLN A 12 -33.79 22.58 28.77
CA GLN A 12 -33.63 24.02 28.58
C GLN A 12 -34.31 24.48 27.28
N ILE A 13 -35.36 25.29 27.42
CA ILE A 13 -36.10 25.92 26.33
C ILE A 13 -35.31 27.14 25.86
N PHE A 14 -34.77 27.09 24.64
CA PHE A 14 -34.14 28.24 23.99
C PHE A 14 -35.18 29.29 23.56
N SER A 15 -34.97 30.53 23.98
CA SER A 15 -35.76 31.68 23.52
C SER A 15 -35.34 32.12 22.12
N PRO A 16 -36.28 32.59 21.26
CA PRO A 16 -35.98 33.01 19.90
C PRO A 16 -35.19 34.33 19.88
N MET A 17 -34.10 34.36 19.10
CA MET A 17 -33.30 35.56 18.85
C MET A 17 -34.07 36.56 17.98
N THR A 18 -34.17 37.79 18.47
CA THR A 18 -34.66 38.96 17.75
C THR A 18 -33.62 39.37 16.70
N THR A 19 -34.02 39.46 15.44
CA THR A 19 -33.17 39.93 14.34
C THR A 19 -33.29 41.44 14.19
N ASP A 20 -32.19 42.17 14.40
CA ASP A 20 -32.11 43.60 14.10
C ASP A 20 -32.04 43.87 12.58
N PRO A 21 -32.71 44.92 12.08
CA PRO A 21 -32.68 45.28 10.67
C PRO A 21 -31.33 45.90 10.26
N ALA A 22 -30.87 45.51 9.07
CA ALA A 22 -29.59 45.94 8.50
C ALA A 22 -29.56 47.46 8.18
N PRO A 23 -28.42 48.13 8.39
CA PRO A 23 -28.27 49.56 8.11
C PRO A 23 -28.29 49.82 6.60
N THR A 24 -29.09 50.81 6.20
CA THR A 24 -29.18 51.29 4.82
C THR A 24 -28.04 52.25 4.54
N THR A 25 -27.11 51.84 3.68
CA THR A 25 -25.96 52.66 3.25
C THR A 25 -26.41 53.67 2.21
N GLN A 26 -26.31 54.97 2.53
CA GLN A 26 -26.52 56.05 1.55
C GLN A 26 -25.31 56.13 0.62
N ILE A 27 -25.55 55.94 -0.68
CA ILE A 27 -24.56 56.11 -1.74
C ILE A 27 -24.42 57.62 -1.99
N ARG A 28 -23.22 58.16 -1.76
CA ARG A 28 -22.86 59.51 -2.19
C ARG A 28 -22.40 59.46 -3.64
N ASP A 29 -22.91 60.37 -4.45
CA ASP A 29 -22.47 60.57 -5.83
C ASP A 29 -20.96 60.89 -5.87
N ILE A 30 -20.21 60.06 -6.59
CA ILE A 30 -18.76 60.21 -6.78
C ILE A 30 -18.55 60.99 -8.07
N ASP A 31 -17.95 62.16 -7.94
CA ASP A 31 -17.53 63.01 -9.04
C ASP A 31 -16.39 62.33 -9.84
N VAL A 32 -16.68 61.94 -11.08
CA VAL A 32 -15.80 61.10 -11.91
C VAL A 32 -14.79 61.98 -12.64
N GLY A 33 -13.75 62.39 -11.93
CA GLY A 33 -12.53 62.91 -12.56
C GLY A 33 -11.82 61.80 -13.34
N ILE A 34 -11.63 61.99 -14.65
CA ILE A 34 -10.93 61.06 -15.54
C ILE A 34 -9.48 60.87 -15.05
N ARG A 35 -9.27 59.83 -14.23
CA ARG A 35 -7.94 59.35 -13.87
C ARG A 35 -7.50 58.32 -14.90
N ARG A 36 -6.37 58.58 -15.55
CA ARG A 36 -5.71 57.67 -16.48
C ARG A 36 -5.33 56.39 -15.70
N MET A 37 -6.06 55.30 -15.94
CA MET A 37 -5.71 53.99 -15.38
C MET A 37 -4.41 53.53 -16.02
N VAL A 38 -3.34 53.44 -15.24
CA VAL A 38 -2.14 52.71 -15.60
C VAL A 38 -2.40 51.26 -15.20
N LEU A 39 -2.67 50.41 -16.20
CA LEU A 39 -2.77 48.97 -15.98
C LEU A 39 -1.35 48.39 -16.02
N ASP A 40 -0.83 48.04 -14.84
CA ASP A 40 0.34 47.17 -14.75
C ASP A 40 -0.09 45.77 -15.20
N TYR A 41 0.20 45.42 -16.47
CA TYR A 41 -0.02 44.07 -16.95
C TYR A 41 1.18 43.21 -16.53
N VAL A 42 0.90 42.15 -15.77
CA VAL A 42 1.86 41.09 -15.51
C VAL A 42 1.84 40.17 -16.73
N GLU A 43 2.90 40.18 -17.53
CA GLU A 43 3.04 39.22 -18.64
C GLU A 43 3.14 37.80 -18.07
N VAL A 44 2.03 37.07 -18.15
CA VAL A 44 2.02 35.64 -17.81
C VAL A 44 2.73 34.91 -18.95
N PRO A 45 3.86 34.22 -18.69
CA PRO A 45 4.59 33.52 -19.74
C PRO A 45 3.68 32.48 -20.41
N THR A 46 3.65 32.48 -21.73
CA THR A 46 2.92 31.47 -22.48
C THR A 46 3.46 30.07 -22.16
N LEU A 47 2.59 29.06 -22.22
CA LEU A 47 2.94 27.64 -21.99
C LEU A 47 4.14 27.19 -22.85
N GLY A 48 4.33 27.78 -24.03
CA GLY A 48 5.51 27.58 -24.88
C GLY A 48 6.82 28.07 -24.25
N LEU A 49 6.81 29.25 -23.64
CA LEU A 49 7.98 29.83 -22.94
C LEU A 49 8.36 29.02 -21.69
N LEU A 50 7.36 28.50 -20.95
CA LEU A 50 7.61 27.62 -19.81
C LEU A 50 8.24 26.30 -20.25
N LYS A 51 7.72 25.66 -21.31
CA LYS A 51 8.33 24.44 -21.88
C LYS A 51 9.75 24.69 -22.40
N GLN A 52 10.00 25.84 -23.02
CA GLN A 52 11.31 26.22 -23.54
C GLN A 52 12.32 26.53 -22.42
N ARG A 53 11.89 27.14 -21.31
CA ARG A 53 12.72 27.30 -20.09
C ARG A 53 13.04 25.95 -19.45
N TYR A 54 12.08 25.05 -19.39
CA TYR A 54 12.29 23.70 -18.85
C TYR A 54 13.37 22.96 -19.63
N HIS A 55 13.32 23.00 -20.97
CA HIS A 55 14.36 22.39 -21.82
C HIS A 55 15.72 23.10 -21.74
N ARG A 56 15.77 24.43 -21.61
CA ARG A 56 17.04 25.17 -21.45
C ARG A 56 17.72 24.94 -20.10
N GLY A 57 16.95 24.68 -19.04
CA GLY A 57 17.47 24.43 -17.69
C GLY A 57 18.11 23.05 -17.55
N THR A 58 17.43 22.01 -18.03
CA THR A 58 17.91 20.62 -17.91
C THR A 58 19.16 20.36 -18.76
N ASP A 59 19.23 20.90 -19.99
CA ASP A 59 20.33 20.57 -20.91
C ASP A 59 21.65 21.28 -20.60
N LYS A 60 21.63 22.42 -19.91
CA LYS A 60 22.85 23.19 -19.60
C LYS A 60 23.44 22.88 -18.22
N GLN A 61 22.62 22.47 -17.24
CA GLN A 61 23.13 22.05 -15.94
C GLN A 61 23.68 20.62 -15.94
N LEU A 62 23.14 19.71 -16.76
CA LEU A 62 23.65 18.33 -16.88
C LEU A 62 25.00 18.23 -17.60
N LYS A 63 25.38 19.20 -18.43
CA LYS A 63 26.63 19.15 -19.22
C LYS A 63 27.88 19.62 -18.47
N ASN A 64 27.73 20.30 -17.33
CA ASN A 64 28.85 20.90 -16.59
C ASN A 64 29.21 20.20 -15.27
N LEU A 65 28.49 19.14 -14.90
CA LEU A 65 28.81 18.28 -13.74
C LEU A 65 29.58 17.04 -14.23
N ALA A 66 30.88 17.20 -14.49
CA ALA A 66 31.93 16.18 -14.63
C ALA A 66 31.70 14.94 -15.55
N PRO A 67 32.74 14.43 -16.25
CA PRO A 67 32.68 13.14 -16.93
C PRO A 67 32.82 12.01 -15.89
N GLN A 68 31.80 11.83 -15.04
CA GLN A 68 31.67 10.59 -14.28
C GLN A 68 31.02 9.56 -15.21
N ALA A 69 31.68 8.41 -15.32
CA ALA A 69 31.34 7.24 -16.12
C ALA A 69 29.89 7.25 -16.64
N HIS A 70 29.73 7.35 -17.96
CA HIS A 70 28.50 6.98 -18.64
C HIS A 70 28.23 5.50 -18.33
N THR A 71 27.62 5.21 -17.19
CA THR A 71 26.92 3.96 -16.99
C THR A 71 25.80 3.97 -18.02
N ASP A 72 25.84 3.02 -18.94
CA ASP A 72 24.79 2.80 -19.93
C ASP A 72 23.49 2.49 -19.18
N VAL A 73 22.73 3.53 -18.83
CA VAL A 73 21.40 3.39 -18.21
C VAL A 73 20.50 2.77 -19.27
N LYS A 74 20.41 1.44 -19.25
CA LYS A 74 19.52 0.68 -20.13
C LYS A 74 18.12 1.23 -19.96
N LYS A 75 17.54 1.77 -21.04
CA LYS A 75 16.14 2.25 -21.06
C LYS A 75 15.22 1.16 -20.48
N ILE A 76 14.75 1.40 -19.27
CA ILE A 76 13.89 0.47 -18.56
C ILE A 76 12.54 0.47 -19.27
N LYS A 77 12.13 -0.68 -19.82
CA LYS A 77 10.80 -0.84 -20.40
C LYS A 77 9.78 -0.94 -19.27
N ILE A 78 9.17 0.18 -18.89
CA ILE A 78 8.04 0.20 -17.96
C ILE A 78 6.86 -0.48 -18.67
N LYS A 79 6.48 -1.68 -18.21
CA LYS A 79 5.25 -2.32 -18.69
C LYS A 79 4.08 -1.44 -18.30
N LYS A 80 3.23 -1.05 -19.26
CA LYS A 80 1.99 -0.34 -18.97
C LYS A 80 1.20 -1.13 -17.93
N LEU A 81 1.02 -0.54 -16.75
CA LEU A 81 0.17 -1.06 -15.68
C LEU A 81 -1.28 -0.96 -16.16
N ASN A 82 -1.75 -1.97 -16.89
CA ASN A 82 -3.03 -1.95 -17.60
C ASN A 82 -4.26 -2.14 -16.70
N ASN A 83 -4.12 -2.05 -15.39
CA ASN A 83 -5.09 -2.58 -14.44
C ASN A 83 -5.43 -1.61 -13.31
N ASN A 84 -5.25 -0.32 -13.50
CA ASN A 84 -5.44 0.62 -12.40
C ASN A 84 -6.94 0.83 -12.10
N ILE A 85 -7.22 0.99 -10.81
CA ILE A 85 -8.43 1.66 -10.35
C ILE A 85 -8.52 3.00 -11.08
N ASP A 86 -9.75 3.37 -11.43
CA ASP A 86 -10.03 4.60 -12.15
C ASP A 86 -9.37 5.83 -11.48
N LEU A 87 -8.81 6.73 -12.29
CA LEU A 87 -8.03 7.86 -11.79
C LEU A 87 -8.90 8.84 -11.00
N ASP A 88 -10.18 8.99 -11.34
CA ASP A 88 -11.09 9.86 -10.60
C ASP A 88 -11.38 9.28 -9.21
N THR A 89 -11.54 7.96 -9.13
CA THR A 89 -11.67 7.23 -7.85
C THR A 89 -10.47 7.47 -6.94
N ILE A 90 -9.25 7.47 -7.50
CA ILE A 90 -8.01 7.76 -6.77
C ILE A 90 -7.95 9.23 -6.33
N ASN A 91 -8.14 10.15 -7.28
CA ASN A 91 -8.03 11.59 -7.04
C ASN A 91 -9.06 12.09 -6.03
N ARG A 92 -10.30 11.58 -6.08
CA ARG A 92 -11.36 11.93 -5.11
C ARG A 92 -10.97 11.59 -3.68
N ARG A 93 -10.32 10.44 -3.46
CA ARG A 93 -9.87 10.02 -2.12
C ARG A 93 -8.65 10.81 -1.66
N LEU A 94 -7.72 11.10 -2.57
CA LEU A 94 -6.55 11.92 -2.26
C LEU A 94 -6.89 13.41 -2.07
N ALA A 95 -8.04 13.89 -2.56
CA ALA A 95 -8.47 15.28 -2.38
C ALA A 95 -8.67 15.67 -0.90
N VAL A 96 -8.88 14.70 -0.01
CA VAL A 96 -8.94 14.92 1.45
C VAL A 96 -7.63 15.49 2.00
N LEU A 97 -6.50 15.27 1.31
CA LEU A 97 -5.20 15.82 1.70
C LEU A 97 -4.94 17.23 1.16
N GLY A 98 -5.83 17.77 0.33
CA GLY A 98 -5.63 19.04 -0.38
C GLY A 98 -5.44 18.84 -1.90
N PRO A 99 -5.23 19.96 -2.63
CA PRO A 99 -4.98 19.92 -4.07
C PRO A 99 -3.67 19.20 -4.41
N ALA A 100 -3.53 18.80 -5.67
CA ALA A 100 -2.28 18.20 -6.16
C ALA A 100 -1.11 19.19 -5.97
N GLY A 101 0.02 18.70 -5.45
CA GLY A 101 1.19 19.53 -5.10
C GLY A 101 1.24 19.96 -3.64
N GLU A 102 0.11 20.23 -2.97
CA GLU A 102 0.08 20.55 -1.53
C GLU A 102 0.06 19.28 -0.66
N ARG A 103 -0.47 18.19 -1.20
CA ARG A 103 -0.56 16.89 -0.49
C ARG A 103 0.74 16.09 -0.48
N ASP A 104 1.70 16.46 -1.33
CA ASP A 104 2.97 15.76 -1.47
C ASP A 104 4.06 16.45 -0.64
N LEU A 105 5.01 15.68 -0.13
CA LEU A 105 6.13 16.19 0.65
C LEU A 105 7.32 16.47 -0.26
N GLU A 106 7.88 17.68 -0.17
CA GLU A 106 9.14 18.00 -0.84
C GLU A 106 10.32 17.29 -0.15
N VAL A 107 11.04 16.47 -0.91
CA VAL A 107 12.25 15.78 -0.47
C VAL A 107 13.47 16.54 -0.96
N LYS A 108 14.40 16.90 -0.05
CA LYS A 108 15.57 17.75 -0.35
C LYS A 108 16.84 16.96 -0.66
N LEU A 109 16.69 15.69 -1.01
CA LEU A 109 17.81 14.86 -1.45
C LEU A 109 18.13 15.11 -2.92
N PRO A 110 19.41 14.97 -3.33
CA PRO A 110 19.76 14.84 -4.72
C PRO A 110 18.97 13.69 -5.37
N GLY A 111 18.41 13.92 -6.55
CA GLY A 111 17.50 12.96 -7.20
C GLY A 111 18.10 11.55 -7.35
N ASN A 112 19.42 11.45 -7.55
CA ASN A 112 20.11 10.15 -7.61
C ASN A 112 20.00 9.37 -6.29
N VAL A 113 20.10 10.04 -5.13
CA VAL A 113 19.96 9.39 -3.81
C VAL A 113 18.49 9.09 -3.52
N GLU A 114 17.63 10.07 -3.76
CA GLU A 114 16.18 9.96 -3.53
C GLU A 114 15.56 8.78 -4.29
N CYS A 115 15.91 8.61 -5.56
CA CYS A 115 15.33 7.60 -6.43
C CYS A 115 16.11 6.28 -6.44
N THR A 116 17.10 6.11 -5.56
CA THR A 116 17.81 4.83 -5.44
C THR A 116 16.93 3.79 -4.76
N ALA A 117 16.72 2.67 -5.46
CA ALA A 117 15.96 1.53 -4.97
C ALA A 117 16.87 0.30 -4.80
N PHE A 118 16.48 -0.58 -3.86
CA PHE A 118 17.29 -1.73 -3.44
C PHE A 118 16.48 -3.03 -3.44
N PRO A 119 17.12 -4.21 -3.50
CA PRO A 119 16.42 -5.49 -3.32
C PRO A 119 15.73 -5.58 -1.95
N ARG A 120 14.60 -6.28 -1.86
CA ARG A 120 13.92 -6.52 -0.56
C ARG A 120 14.82 -7.20 0.47
N ALA A 121 15.66 -8.12 -0.01
CA ALA A 121 16.63 -8.85 0.78
C ALA A 121 17.59 -7.92 1.53
N PHE A 122 18.06 -6.85 0.88
CA PHE A 122 18.92 -5.85 1.50
C PHE A 122 18.26 -5.21 2.71
N PHE A 123 17.00 -4.76 2.58
CA PHE A 123 16.29 -4.16 3.70
C PHE A 123 16.06 -5.14 4.85
N SER A 124 15.70 -6.38 4.52
CA SER A 124 15.46 -7.45 5.50
C SER A 124 16.74 -7.80 6.28
N ASP A 125 17.88 -7.93 5.59
CA ASP A 125 19.15 -8.27 6.23
C ASP A 125 19.72 -7.10 7.04
N THR A 126 19.58 -5.87 6.53
CA THR A 126 20.15 -4.67 7.16
C THR A 126 19.31 -4.19 8.36
N TRP A 127 18.00 -4.09 8.17
CA TRP A 127 17.05 -3.46 9.11
C TRP A 127 16.08 -4.46 9.76
N GLY A 128 16.18 -5.74 9.43
CA GLY A 128 15.30 -6.78 9.96
C GLY A 128 13.94 -6.89 9.26
N GLY A 129 13.12 -7.78 9.81
CA GLY A 129 11.79 -8.10 9.28
C GLY A 129 11.82 -9.11 8.14
N GLY A 130 10.74 -9.90 8.01
CA GLY A 130 10.61 -10.90 6.96
C GLY A 130 10.56 -10.28 5.55
N ARG A 131 11.04 -11.02 4.55
CA ARG A 131 11.08 -10.60 3.14
C ARG A 131 9.70 -10.58 2.47
N LEU A 132 8.77 -11.41 2.95
CA LEU A 132 7.45 -11.63 2.32
C LEU A 132 6.34 -10.78 2.93
N ALA A 133 6.43 -10.50 4.23
CA ALA A 133 5.39 -9.73 4.91
C ALA A 133 5.45 -8.26 4.50
N THR A 134 4.30 -7.66 4.27
CA THR A 134 4.21 -6.21 3.99
C THR A 134 4.36 -5.37 5.25
N GLY A 135 3.89 -5.84 6.39
CA GLY A 135 4.14 -5.21 7.68
C GLY A 135 4.91 -6.19 8.54
N PRO A 136 6.20 -6.44 8.26
CA PRO A 136 6.97 -7.41 9.02
C PRO A 136 7.21 -6.88 10.43
N ALA A 137 7.09 -7.75 11.43
CA ALA A 137 7.62 -7.45 12.76
C ALA A 137 9.15 -7.41 12.70
N ILE A 138 9.75 -6.42 13.33
CA ILE A 138 11.21 -6.29 13.42
C ILE A 138 11.67 -6.97 14.71
N GLY A 139 12.70 -7.82 14.61
CA GLY A 139 13.25 -8.52 15.76
C GLY A 139 13.88 -7.56 16.77
N GLU A 140 13.85 -7.91 18.06
CA GLU A 140 14.29 -7.04 19.16
C GLU A 140 15.75 -6.60 19.05
N GLN A 141 16.64 -7.46 18.56
CA GLN A 141 18.04 -7.10 18.33
C GLN A 141 18.16 -5.94 17.33
N LYS A 142 17.52 -6.06 16.16
CA LYS A 142 17.51 -5.01 15.13
C LYS A 142 16.84 -3.74 15.63
N MET A 143 15.73 -3.87 16.35
CA MET A 143 15.08 -2.72 17.01
C MET A 143 16.01 -2.00 17.99
N ARG A 144 16.86 -2.69 18.75
CA ARG A 144 17.86 -2.05 19.63
C ARG A 144 18.98 -1.36 18.85
N GLU A 145 19.37 -1.90 17.70
CA GLU A 145 20.43 -1.33 16.87
C GLU A 145 20.03 0.00 16.21
N HIS A 146 18.80 0.11 15.69
CA HIS A 146 18.40 1.26 14.85
C HIS A 146 17.04 1.90 15.21
N ASN A 147 16.31 1.36 16.18
CA ASN A 147 15.02 1.88 16.68
C ASN A 147 13.90 2.03 15.62
N PHE A 148 13.97 1.34 14.49
CA PHE A 148 12.89 1.30 13.49
C PHE A 148 12.01 0.08 13.72
N ARG A 149 10.68 0.29 13.76
CA ARG A 149 9.71 -0.78 14.09
C ARG A 149 8.61 -0.95 13.04
N ASN A 150 8.22 0.14 12.39
CA ASN A 150 6.96 0.21 11.64
C ASN A 150 7.18 0.22 10.14
N PHE A 151 7.85 -0.78 9.60
CA PHE A 151 8.02 -0.85 8.16
C PHE A 151 6.71 -1.27 7.46
N LEU A 152 6.48 -0.68 6.29
CA LEU A 152 5.40 -1.04 5.38
C LEU A 152 5.99 -1.23 3.98
N TYR A 153 5.75 -2.40 3.40
CA TYR A 153 6.27 -2.83 2.11
C TYR A 153 5.12 -3.06 1.13
N PRO A 154 4.47 -1.97 0.66
CA PRO A 154 3.40 -2.09 -0.32
C PRO A 154 3.98 -2.58 -1.65
N THR A 155 3.17 -3.37 -2.36
CA THR A 155 3.59 -4.02 -3.58
C THR A 155 2.72 -3.60 -4.76
N THR A 156 3.36 -3.10 -5.81
CA THR A 156 2.65 -2.49 -6.94
C THR A 156 2.08 -3.51 -7.94
N ASP A 157 2.48 -4.77 -7.80
CA ASP A 157 2.15 -5.84 -8.75
C ASP A 157 0.68 -6.30 -8.67
N TYR A 158 -0.05 -5.86 -7.64
CA TYR A 158 -1.36 -6.40 -7.31
C TYR A 158 -2.53 -5.60 -7.88
N CYS A 159 -2.33 -5.16 -9.13
CA CYS A 159 -3.38 -4.94 -10.11
C CYS A 159 -3.08 -5.80 -11.36
N PRO A 160 -3.83 -6.87 -11.58
CA PRO A 160 -3.55 -8.23 -11.13
C PRO A 160 -2.48 -9.02 -11.89
N ALA A 161 -1.57 -9.67 -11.15
CA ALA A 161 -1.53 -11.15 -11.04
C ALA A 161 -0.69 -11.59 -9.80
N SER A 162 -1.39 -12.20 -8.83
CA SER A 162 -0.93 -13.08 -7.72
C SER A 162 0.02 -12.58 -6.63
N ILE A 163 -0.57 -12.33 -5.43
CA ILE A 163 0.02 -12.23 -4.06
C ILE A 163 -0.18 -10.85 -3.39
N CYS A 164 -1.42 -10.49 -3.08
CA CYS A 164 -1.80 -9.37 -2.22
C CYS A 164 -0.81 -8.94 -1.12
N ARG A 165 -0.37 -7.68 -1.20
CA ARG A 165 -0.67 -6.60 -0.23
C ARG A 165 -0.31 -5.21 -0.84
N ILE A 166 -1.32 -4.37 -1.05
CA ILE A 166 -1.28 -2.90 -1.25
C ILE A 166 -0.99 -2.34 -2.68
N SER A 167 -2.09 -2.06 -3.40
CA SER A 167 -2.41 -0.85 -4.22
C SER A 167 -1.64 -0.49 -5.50
N SER A 168 -2.41 -0.24 -6.57
CA SER A 168 -2.01 0.43 -7.82
C SER A 168 -1.78 1.95 -7.69
N ALA A 169 -1.96 2.51 -6.50
CA ALA A 169 -1.70 3.90 -6.16
C ALA A 169 -0.78 4.01 -4.95
N ALA A 170 0.01 2.97 -4.64
CA ALA A 170 1.10 3.10 -3.69
C ALA A 170 2.06 4.19 -4.20
N PRO A 171 2.61 5.02 -3.32
CA PRO A 171 3.54 6.06 -3.75
C PRO A 171 4.78 5.40 -4.36
N MET A 172 5.04 5.73 -5.61
CA MET A 172 6.23 5.30 -6.36
C MET A 172 7.28 6.41 -6.46
N ILE A 173 6.93 7.60 -5.97
CA ILE A 173 7.79 8.78 -5.92
C ILE A 173 7.96 9.11 -4.44
N ALA A 174 9.20 9.39 -4.03
CA ALA A 174 9.49 9.77 -2.67
C ALA A 174 8.72 11.05 -2.29
N GLY A 175 8.08 11.01 -1.13
CA GLY A 175 7.21 12.08 -0.61
C GLY A 175 5.81 12.16 -1.22
N ALA A 176 5.48 11.41 -2.28
CA ALA A 176 4.16 11.49 -2.90
C ALA A 176 3.06 10.85 -2.05
N ALA A 177 1.86 11.41 -2.05
CA ALA A 177 0.71 10.74 -1.43
C ALA A 177 0.27 9.50 -2.22
N GLY A 178 -0.42 8.57 -1.55
CA GLY A 178 -0.91 7.36 -2.20
C GLY A 178 -2.14 6.76 -1.53
N LEU A 179 -2.64 5.66 -2.08
CA LEU A 179 -3.72 4.88 -1.49
C LEU A 179 -3.26 3.47 -1.17
N MET A 180 -3.93 2.85 -0.22
CA MET A 180 -3.81 1.46 0.14
C MET A 180 -5.20 0.82 0.24
N PHE A 181 -5.35 -0.41 -0.26
CA PHE A 181 -6.61 -1.13 -0.24
C PHE A 181 -6.57 -2.30 0.74
N SER A 182 -7.68 -2.54 1.40
CA SER A 182 -7.92 -3.63 2.33
C SER A 182 -9.11 -4.46 1.87
N PRO A 183 -9.07 -5.80 2.02
CA PRO A 183 -10.19 -6.67 1.72
C PRO A 183 -11.38 -6.45 2.65
N ASN A 184 -11.13 -5.90 3.85
CA ASN A 184 -12.16 -5.54 4.81
C ASN A 184 -12.53 -4.09 4.59
N GLY A 185 -13.82 -3.82 4.39
CA GLY A 185 -14.39 -2.48 4.41
C GLY A 185 -14.02 -1.77 5.71
N VAL A 186 -13.67 -0.49 5.61
CA VAL A 186 -13.30 0.34 6.77
C VAL A 186 -14.50 1.08 7.37
N ASP A 187 -15.63 1.06 6.67
CA ASP A 187 -16.82 1.86 7.00
C ASP A 187 -17.57 1.35 8.26
N ASN A 188 -17.43 0.05 8.60
CA ASN A 188 -18.28 -0.61 9.61
C ASN A 188 -17.69 -0.67 11.02
N ASN A 189 -16.43 -0.25 11.19
CA ASN A 189 -15.78 -0.30 12.50
C ASN A 189 -15.83 1.12 13.09
N GLY A 190 -16.90 1.42 13.85
CA GLY A 190 -17.13 2.71 14.55
C GLY A 190 -16.04 3.15 15.54
N THR A 191 -14.88 2.52 15.51
CA THR A 191 -13.71 2.72 16.37
C THR A 191 -12.39 2.79 15.61
N GLN A 192 -12.39 2.88 14.26
CA GLN A 192 -11.15 3.15 13.51
C GLN A 192 -10.69 4.58 13.72
N GLN A 193 -10.27 4.88 14.95
CA GLN A 193 -9.44 6.02 15.26
C GLN A 193 -8.21 5.91 14.36
N ALA A 194 -7.96 6.96 13.57
CA ALA A 194 -6.86 6.99 12.62
C ALA A 194 -5.60 6.47 13.31
N ASN A 195 -4.97 5.44 12.73
CA ASN A 195 -3.77 4.89 13.31
C ASN A 195 -2.69 5.97 13.24
N LYS A 196 -2.37 6.57 14.40
CA LYS A 196 -1.35 7.63 14.50
C LYS A 196 0.07 7.07 14.36
N THR A 197 0.21 5.76 14.18
CA THR A 197 1.50 5.12 13.96
C THR A 197 2.07 5.54 12.60
N VAL A 198 3.18 6.26 12.65
CA VAL A 198 3.97 6.59 11.46
C VAL A 198 4.68 5.32 10.98
N ARG A 199 4.53 5.01 9.68
CA ARG A 199 5.19 3.88 9.02
C ARG A 199 6.27 4.32 8.06
N LEU A 200 7.38 3.58 8.01
CA LEU A 200 8.40 3.71 6.99
C LEU A 200 7.95 2.92 5.76
N VAL A 201 7.56 3.63 4.70
CA VAL A 201 6.99 3.00 3.51
C VAL A 201 8.09 2.77 2.47
N ILE A 202 8.21 1.53 2.03
CA ILE A 202 9.17 1.10 1.01
C ILE A 202 8.40 0.34 -0.07
N THR A 203 8.20 0.96 -1.23
CA THR A 203 7.32 0.46 -2.28
C THR A 203 8.07 -0.40 -3.28
N LYS A 204 7.52 -1.57 -3.63
CA LYS A 204 8.02 -2.39 -4.75
C LYS A 204 7.84 -1.63 -6.04
N LEU A 205 8.84 -1.62 -6.91
CA LEU A 205 8.73 -1.01 -8.23
C LEU A 205 8.40 -2.09 -9.27
N PRO A 206 7.66 -1.75 -10.35
CA PRO A 206 7.21 -2.72 -11.36
C PRO A 206 8.35 -3.20 -12.29
N GLN A 207 9.59 -2.78 -12.01
CA GLN A 207 10.77 -3.03 -12.83
C GLN A 207 11.33 -4.43 -12.55
N GLN A 208 12.16 -4.91 -13.50
CA GLN A 208 12.90 -6.16 -13.37
C GLN A 208 14.40 -5.86 -13.48
N PRO A 209 15.25 -6.29 -12.53
CA PRO A 209 14.90 -7.09 -11.35
C PRO A 209 13.99 -6.33 -10.36
N VAL A 210 13.31 -7.06 -9.48
CA VAL A 210 12.45 -6.47 -8.46
C VAL A 210 13.30 -5.64 -7.49
N ILE A 211 12.97 -4.35 -7.42
CA ILE A 211 13.63 -3.38 -6.55
C ILE A 211 12.57 -2.61 -5.76
N TRP A 212 13.00 -2.07 -4.63
CA TRP A 212 12.15 -1.49 -3.60
C TRP A 212 12.68 -0.11 -3.25
N LEU A 213 11.82 0.90 -3.35
CA LEU A 213 12.15 2.30 -3.15
C LEU A 213 11.62 2.77 -1.80
N TYR A 214 12.46 3.37 -0.97
CA TYR A 214 12.00 4.08 0.21
C TYR A 214 11.33 5.39 -0.20
N VAL A 215 10.03 5.50 0.08
CA VAL A 215 9.20 6.62 -0.40
C VAL A 215 8.81 7.60 0.71
N GLY A 216 9.22 7.35 1.95
CA GLY A 216 9.05 8.27 3.07
C GLY A 216 8.37 7.67 4.30
N GLN A 217 7.91 8.55 5.19
CA GLN A 217 7.18 8.23 6.42
C GLN A 217 5.72 8.64 6.26
N TYR A 218 4.79 7.72 6.54
CA TYR A 218 3.37 7.91 6.23
C TYR A 218 2.48 7.64 7.44
N LEU A 219 1.37 8.38 7.49
CA LEU A 219 0.20 8.01 8.28
C LEU A 219 -0.81 7.28 7.38
N GLU A 220 -1.46 6.27 7.94
CA GLU A 220 -2.56 5.55 7.30
C GLU A 220 -3.89 6.16 7.78
N LEU A 221 -4.53 6.94 6.91
CA LEU A 221 -5.81 7.56 7.21
C LEU A 221 -6.93 6.72 6.59
N PRO A 222 -7.94 6.27 7.35
CA PRO A 222 -9.08 5.59 6.75
C PRO A 222 -9.82 6.55 5.82
N ALA A 223 -10.25 6.04 4.67
CA ALA A 223 -11.08 6.75 3.70
C ALA A 223 -12.29 5.88 3.36
N PRO A 224 -13.39 6.46 2.82
CA PRO A 224 -14.55 5.67 2.44
C PRO A 224 -14.17 4.49 1.54
N SER A 225 -14.66 3.30 1.92
CA SER A 225 -14.46 2.07 1.15
C SER A 225 -14.95 2.24 -0.29
N LEU A 226 -14.52 1.38 -1.20
CA LEU A 226 -15.04 1.39 -2.56
C LEU A 226 -16.56 1.20 -2.53
N THR A 227 -17.29 2.05 -3.24
CA THR A 227 -18.72 1.86 -3.45
C THR A 227 -18.94 0.64 -4.34
N ARG A 228 -20.17 0.11 -4.34
CA ARG A 228 -20.57 -0.97 -5.24
C ARG A 228 -20.31 -0.59 -6.70
N ASP A 229 -20.64 0.63 -7.10
CA ASP A 229 -20.48 1.09 -8.48
C ASP A 229 -18.99 1.25 -8.86
N GLU A 230 -18.17 1.76 -7.95
CA GLU A 230 -16.71 1.81 -8.13
C GLU A 230 -16.10 0.41 -8.24
N TRP A 231 -16.62 -0.57 -7.50
CA TRP A 231 -16.22 -1.96 -7.64
C TRP A 231 -16.67 -2.56 -8.97
N LEU A 232 -17.92 -2.35 -9.36
CA LEU A 232 -18.49 -2.88 -10.60
C LEU A 232 -17.80 -2.30 -11.85
N SER A 233 -17.31 -1.07 -11.78
CA SER A 233 -16.54 -0.44 -12.86
C SER A 233 -15.14 -1.04 -13.05
N GLN A 234 -14.65 -1.85 -12.10
CA GLN A 234 -13.36 -2.52 -12.23
C GLN A 234 -13.39 -3.63 -13.28
N LYS A 235 -12.27 -3.81 -13.97
CA LYS A 235 -12.08 -4.89 -14.94
C LYS A 235 -12.28 -6.25 -14.27
N LEU A 236 -12.90 -7.20 -14.99
CA LEU A 236 -13.16 -8.56 -14.48
C LEU A 236 -11.92 -9.23 -13.87
N ARG A 237 -10.75 -9.06 -14.51
CA ARG A 237 -9.47 -9.62 -14.03
C ARG A 237 -9.11 -9.11 -12.63
N VAL A 238 -9.35 -7.83 -12.33
CA VAL A 238 -9.11 -7.22 -11.01
C VAL A 238 -10.00 -7.89 -9.97
N LYS A 239 -11.30 -7.99 -10.28
CA LYS A 239 -12.30 -8.61 -9.41
C LYS A 239 -11.99 -10.07 -9.09
N GLN A 240 -11.68 -10.86 -10.12
CA GLN A 240 -11.29 -12.27 -9.98
C GLN A 240 -10.03 -12.44 -9.12
N THR A 241 -9.04 -11.56 -9.29
CA THR A 241 -7.79 -11.68 -8.53
C THR A 241 -8.00 -11.38 -7.06
N TRP A 242 -8.76 -10.33 -6.73
CA TRP A 242 -9.15 -10.05 -5.35
C TRP A 242 -9.89 -11.22 -4.72
N ALA A 243 -10.89 -11.78 -5.40
CA ALA A 243 -11.64 -12.90 -4.87
C ALA A 243 -10.79 -14.17 -4.67
N GLN A 244 -9.90 -14.48 -5.61
CA GLN A 244 -8.95 -15.60 -5.50
C GLN A 244 -7.93 -15.40 -4.37
N ASP A 245 -7.44 -14.18 -4.19
CA ASP A 245 -6.47 -13.86 -3.14
C ASP A 245 -7.16 -13.87 -1.76
N ILE A 246 -8.37 -13.33 -1.65
CA ILE A 246 -9.22 -13.44 -0.44
C ILE A 246 -9.47 -14.92 -0.13
N LEU A 247 -9.70 -15.76 -1.13
CA LEU A 247 -9.92 -17.18 -0.92
C LEU A 247 -8.68 -17.86 -0.32
N LYS A 248 -7.48 -17.61 -0.88
CA LYS A 248 -6.26 -18.37 -0.59
C LYS A 248 -5.45 -17.87 0.59
N LYS A 249 -5.54 -16.57 0.92
CA LYS A 249 -4.61 -15.94 1.88
C LYS A 249 -5.22 -15.81 3.27
N GLY A 250 -4.38 -15.93 4.30
CA GLY A 250 -4.83 -15.85 5.71
C GLY A 250 -5.55 -14.55 6.05
N TRP A 251 -5.11 -13.41 5.51
CA TRP A 251 -5.76 -12.11 5.72
C TRP A 251 -7.19 -12.03 5.16
N GLY A 252 -7.57 -12.92 4.24
CA GLY A 252 -8.91 -12.99 3.67
C GLY A 252 -9.91 -13.72 4.56
N ARG A 253 -9.47 -14.31 5.69
CA ARG A 253 -10.29 -15.13 6.58
C ARG A 253 -11.59 -14.44 6.98
N ILE A 254 -11.52 -13.20 7.44
CA ILE A 254 -12.71 -12.45 7.92
C ILE A 254 -13.77 -12.33 6.81
N VAL A 255 -13.36 -11.98 5.58
CA VAL A 255 -14.28 -11.90 4.43
C VAL A 255 -14.87 -13.26 4.13
N ARG A 256 -14.06 -14.32 4.07
CA ARG A 256 -14.55 -15.69 3.83
C ARG A 256 -15.58 -16.12 4.87
N THR A 257 -15.32 -15.84 6.14
CA THR A 257 -16.25 -16.13 7.25
C THR A 257 -17.56 -15.35 7.10
N ARG A 258 -17.51 -14.06 6.76
CA ARG A 258 -18.74 -13.28 6.51
C ARG A 258 -19.56 -13.85 5.36
N VAL A 259 -18.92 -14.14 4.22
CA VAL A 259 -19.58 -14.74 3.04
C VAL A 259 -20.23 -16.09 3.41
N PHE A 260 -19.49 -16.93 4.13
CA PHE A 260 -19.98 -18.22 4.61
C PHE A 260 -21.19 -18.07 5.54
N LEU A 261 -21.09 -17.21 6.56
CA LEU A 261 -22.15 -17.03 7.55
C LEU A 261 -23.41 -16.41 6.94
N ARG A 262 -23.30 -15.46 6.00
CA ARG A 262 -24.46 -14.92 5.27
C ARG A 262 -25.25 -16.02 4.57
N LYS A 263 -24.55 -16.94 3.92
CA LYS A 263 -25.15 -18.07 3.21
C LYS A 263 -25.90 -19.02 4.16
N HIS A 264 -25.37 -19.26 5.36
CA HIS A 264 -25.96 -20.19 6.33
C HIS A 264 -27.06 -19.55 7.20
N LEU A 265 -26.89 -18.30 7.60
CA LEU A 265 -27.83 -17.59 8.47
C LEU A 265 -28.97 -16.91 7.71
N GLY A 266 -28.80 -16.67 6.40
CA GLY A 266 -29.77 -15.93 5.58
C GLY A 266 -29.89 -14.43 5.95
N ARG A 267 -28.96 -13.91 6.74
CA ARG A 267 -28.88 -12.50 7.19
C ARG A 267 -27.42 -12.04 7.31
N GLU A 268 -27.20 -10.75 7.55
CA GLU A 268 -25.86 -10.24 7.87
C GLU A 268 -25.39 -10.81 9.22
N PRO A 269 -24.17 -11.40 9.29
CA PRO A 269 -23.61 -11.85 10.55
C PRO A 269 -23.18 -10.66 11.41
N THR A 270 -23.34 -10.81 12.72
CA THR A 270 -22.82 -9.85 13.70
C THR A 270 -21.30 -9.97 13.83
N LEU A 271 -20.63 -8.92 14.31
CA LEU A 271 -19.17 -8.95 14.52
C LEU A 271 -18.75 -10.09 15.46
N LYS A 272 -19.51 -10.31 16.53
CA LYS A 272 -19.29 -11.39 17.50
C LYS A 272 -19.38 -12.77 16.85
N GLU A 273 -20.39 -13.01 16.00
CA GLU A 273 -20.52 -14.27 15.26
C GLU A 273 -19.32 -14.52 14.34
N VAL A 274 -18.79 -13.49 13.70
CA VAL A 274 -17.61 -13.60 12.82
C VAL A 274 -16.34 -13.89 13.63
N GLU A 275 -16.17 -13.25 14.79
CA GLU A 275 -15.00 -13.42 15.67
C GLU A 275 -14.97 -14.78 16.38
N GLU A 276 -16.14 -15.27 16.82
CA GLU A 276 -16.27 -16.57 17.50
C GLU A 276 -16.14 -17.76 16.53
N TYR A 277 -16.35 -17.53 15.23
CA TYR A 277 -16.27 -18.58 14.21
C TYR A 277 -14.83 -18.98 13.86
N ASN A 278 -14.42 -20.15 14.34
CA ASN A 278 -13.07 -20.68 14.16
C ASN A 278 -12.96 -21.87 13.21
N ASP A 279 -14.09 -22.40 12.74
CA ASP A 279 -14.09 -23.54 11.83
C ASP A 279 -13.58 -23.17 10.43
N GLU A 280 -13.13 -24.18 9.70
CA GLU A 280 -12.75 -24.02 8.30
C GLU A 280 -13.99 -23.73 7.43
N VAL A 281 -13.95 -22.59 6.73
CA VAL A 281 -15.05 -22.12 5.88
C VAL A 281 -14.89 -22.63 4.46
N THR A 282 -15.91 -23.31 3.95
CA THR A 282 -15.98 -23.69 2.54
C THR A 282 -16.68 -22.58 1.75
N VAL A 283 -15.90 -21.75 1.06
CA VAL A 283 -16.39 -20.71 0.13
C VAL A 283 -15.61 -20.76 -1.18
N THR A 284 -16.24 -20.32 -2.27
CA THR A 284 -15.62 -20.22 -3.59
C THR A 284 -15.24 -18.77 -3.91
N ALA A 285 -14.32 -18.58 -4.86
CA ALA A 285 -13.96 -17.24 -5.31
C ALA A 285 -15.14 -16.53 -6.01
N ASP A 286 -16.04 -17.27 -6.66
CA ASP A 286 -17.22 -16.68 -7.29
C ASP A 286 -18.23 -16.18 -6.24
N GLU A 287 -18.46 -16.93 -5.16
CA GLU A 287 -19.31 -16.46 -4.05
C GLU A 287 -18.75 -15.19 -3.40
N ILE A 288 -17.42 -15.15 -3.18
CA ILE A 288 -16.76 -13.93 -2.67
C ILE A 288 -16.99 -12.76 -3.64
N ARG A 289 -16.70 -12.96 -4.94
CA ARG A 289 -16.87 -11.94 -5.96
C ARG A 289 -18.32 -11.44 -6.03
N GLU A 290 -19.28 -12.35 -5.97
CA GLU A 290 -20.70 -12.05 -6.00
C GLU A 290 -21.12 -11.16 -4.82
N ASP A 291 -20.65 -11.45 -3.61
CA ASP A 291 -20.93 -10.61 -2.44
C ASP A 291 -20.36 -9.18 -2.58
N PHE A 292 -19.19 -9.00 -3.24
CA PHE A 292 -18.70 -7.67 -3.61
C PHE A 292 -19.52 -7.02 -4.74
N ASP A 293 -19.88 -7.78 -5.79
CA ASP A 293 -20.71 -7.30 -6.91
C ASP A 293 -22.11 -6.85 -6.41
N GLN A 294 -22.63 -7.46 -5.35
CA GLN A 294 -23.87 -7.09 -4.65
C GLN A 294 -23.68 -5.96 -3.62
N GLY A 295 -22.45 -5.60 -3.29
CA GLY A 295 -22.12 -4.54 -2.31
C GLY A 295 -22.28 -4.96 -0.83
N LYS A 296 -22.43 -6.26 -0.55
CA LYS A 296 -22.42 -6.84 0.80
C LYS A 296 -21.01 -6.82 1.40
N GLU A 297 -20.01 -7.03 0.56
CA GLU A 297 -18.60 -6.79 0.87
C GLU A 297 -18.10 -5.53 0.16
N ARG A 298 -17.11 -4.85 0.77
CA ARG A 298 -16.51 -3.62 0.23
C ARG A 298 -15.01 -3.63 0.47
N LEU A 299 -14.25 -3.09 -0.49
CA LEU A 299 -12.81 -2.92 -0.31
C LEU A 299 -12.56 -1.65 0.50
N GLY A 300 -11.98 -1.81 1.69
CA GLY A 300 -11.54 -0.69 2.49
C GLY A 300 -10.44 0.10 1.79
N VAL A 301 -10.43 1.42 1.98
CA VAL A 301 -9.40 2.29 1.42
C VAL A 301 -8.73 3.08 2.54
N PHE A 302 -7.41 3.14 2.49
CA PHE A 302 -6.58 3.97 3.34
C PHE A 302 -5.84 4.97 2.46
N VAL A 303 -5.87 6.23 2.85
CA VAL A 303 -5.03 7.29 2.29
C VAL A 303 -3.69 7.25 3.01
N LEU A 304 -2.62 7.10 2.26
CA LEU A 304 -1.25 7.19 2.74
C LEU A 304 -0.83 8.67 2.66
N LYS A 305 -0.90 9.35 3.80
CA LYS A 305 -0.48 10.74 3.93
C LYS A 305 1.03 10.81 4.24
N PRO A 306 1.85 11.44 3.40
CA PRO A 306 3.26 11.65 3.72
C PRO A 306 3.36 12.66 4.88
N VAL A 307 4.16 12.33 5.89
CA VAL A 307 4.39 13.18 7.08
C VAL A 307 5.85 13.49 7.33
N GLY A 308 6.75 12.79 6.65
CA GLY A 308 8.18 13.02 6.74
C GLY A 308 8.95 12.19 5.73
N TYR A 309 10.23 12.51 5.57
CA TYR A 309 11.17 11.71 4.80
C TYR A 309 12.47 11.64 5.59
N ASN A 310 12.91 10.43 5.95
CA ASN A 310 14.15 10.26 6.69
C ASN A 310 15.33 10.22 5.71
N GLU A 311 15.94 11.38 5.48
CA GLU A 311 17.05 11.55 4.54
C GLU A 311 18.28 10.74 4.94
N GLU A 312 18.60 10.70 6.23
CA GLU A 312 19.72 9.92 6.78
C GLU A 312 19.51 8.42 6.53
N PHE A 313 18.28 7.91 6.73
CA PHE A 313 17.97 6.52 6.44
C PHE A 313 18.23 6.16 4.97
N GLN A 314 17.84 7.04 4.03
CA GLN A 314 18.08 6.80 2.61
C GLN A 314 19.58 6.89 2.25
N GLN A 315 20.31 7.84 2.83
CA GLN A 315 21.76 7.93 2.66
C GLN A 315 22.47 6.67 3.17
N GLN A 316 22.13 6.22 4.38
CA GLN A 316 22.66 4.98 4.96
C GLN A 316 22.35 3.76 4.09
N ASN A 317 21.19 3.71 3.43
CA ASN A 317 20.89 2.65 2.47
C ASN A 317 21.86 2.68 1.27
N CYS A 318 22.08 3.86 0.68
CA CYS A 318 23.04 4.03 -0.42
C CYS A 318 24.47 3.66 -0.01
N GLU A 319 24.90 4.03 1.21
CA GLU A 319 26.24 3.74 1.72
C GLU A 319 26.46 2.25 2.01
N ARG A 320 25.47 1.58 2.60
CA ARG A 320 25.59 0.17 3.02
C ARG A 320 25.39 -0.83 1.88
N PHE A 321 24.65 -0.44 0.84
CA PHE A 321 24.28 -1.37 -0.22
C PHE A 321 25.47 -1.95 -1.01
N PRO A 322 26.53 -1.19 -1.39
CA PRO A 322 27.68 -1.74 -2.09
C PRO A 322 28.35 -2.90 -1.33
N ALA A 323 28.61 -2.72 -0.03
CA ALA A 323 29.20 -3.75 0.82
C ALA A 323 28.30 -4.98 0.97
N TRP A 324 26.99 -4.77 1.17
CA TRP A 324 26.03 -5.87 1.23
C TRP A 324 25.98 -6.66 -0.09
N ASN A 325 25.98 -5.97 -1.22
CA ASN A 325 25.92 -6.57 -2.55
C ASN A 325 27.19 -7.38 -2.88
N GLU A 326 28.36 -6.93 -2.42
CA GLU A 326 29.61 -7.69 -2.55
C GLU A 326 29.55 -9.01 -1.75
N ILE A 327 29.09 -8.95 -0.50
CA ILE A 327 28.89 -10.15 0.34
C ILE A 327 27.89 -11.10 -0.32
N GLU A 328 26.77 -10.58 -0.81
CA GLU A 328 25.73 -11.39 -1.46
C GLU A 328 26.24 -12.07 -2.73
N ARG A 329 27.10 -11.39 -3.51
CA ARG A 329 27.76 -11.96 -4.70
C ARG A 329 28.80 -13.02 -4.36
N ALA A 330 29.48 -12.88 -3.23
CA ALA A 330 30.49 -13.83 -2.76
C ALA A 330 29.88 -15.11 -2.18
N LYS A 331 28.59 -15.12 -1.80
CA LYS A 331 27.92 -16.32 -1.29
C LYS A 331 28.00 -17.44 -2.33
N PRO A 332 28.49 -18.64 -1.96
CA PRO A 332 28.55 -19.76 -2.90
C PRO A 332 27.13 -20.06 -3.35
N LYS A 333 26.93 -20.13 -4.66
CA LYS A 333 25.66 -20.55 -5.24
C LYS A 333 25.42 -21.96 -4.74
N THR A 334 24.49 -22.13 -3.81
CA THR A 334 24.06 -23.45 -3.35
C THR A 334 23.73 -24.25 -4.60
N PRO A 335 24.41 -25.38 -4.86
CA PRO A 335 24.22 -26.13 -6.09
C PRO A 335 22.74 -26.41 -6.20
N ARG A 336 22.10 -25.85 -7.23
CA ARG A 336 20.67 -26.05 -7.49
C ARG A 336 20.50 -27.56 -7.54
N VAL A 337 19.94 -28.14 -6.47
CA VAL A 337 19.62 -29.56 -6.43
C VAL A 337 18.68 -29.74 -7.60
N ARG A 338 19.23 -30.21 -8.73
CA ARG A 338 18.41 -30.58 -9.87
C ARG A 338 17.50 -31.64 -9.29
N LYS A 339 16.22 -31.31 -9.12
CA LYS A 339 15.19 -32.32 -8.88
C LYS A 339 15.38 -33.32 -10.01
N ILE A 340 16.09 -34.40 -9.72
CA ILE A 340 16.18 -35.54 -10.61
C ILE A 340 14.72 -35.94 -10.71
N ASN A 341 14.12 -35.70 -11.88
CA ASN A 341 12.78 -36.16 -12.19
C ASN A 341 12.79 -37.67 -12.00
N SER A 342 12.43 -38.15 -10.80
CA SER A 342 12.14 -39.54 -10.52
C SER A 342 10.79 -39.87 -11.15
N GLN A 343 10.69 -39.68 -12.47
CA GLN A 343 9.74 -40.39 -13.30
C GLN A 343 10.31 -41.79 -13.51
N GLY A 344 10.08 -42.68 -12.54
CA GLY A 344 10.59 -44.03 -12.66
C GLY A 344 10.29 -44.91 -11.46
N ARG A 345 9.22 -45.70 -11.59
CA ARG A 345 8.88 -46.91 -10.83
C ARG A 345 8.43 -46.70 -9.38
N THR A 346 7.10 -46.63 -9.22
CA THR A 346 6.41 -47.23 -8.07
C THR A 346 6.81 -48.71 -7.94
N PRO A 347 7.43 -49.14 -6.83
CA PRO A 347 7.48 -50.55 -6.47
C PRO A 347 6.07 -50.99 -6.10
N LYS A 348 5.58 -52.08 -6.70
CA LYS A 348 4.38 -52.78 -6.23
C LYS A 348 4.67 -53.30 -4.82
N THR A 349 4.12 -52.66 -3.80
CA THR A 349 4.13 -53.19 -2.43
C THR A 349 3.06 -54.27 -2.33
N THR A 350 3.54 -55.52 -2.26
CA THR A 350 2.77 -56.71 -1.91
C THR A 350 2.19 -56.59 -0.51
N GLN A 351 0.92 -56.93 -0.40
CA GLN A 351 0.14 -57.06 0.84
C GLN A 351 0.88 -57.92 1.88
N GLN A 352 0.91 -57.47 3.13
CA GLN A 352 0.80 -58.38 4.27
C GLN A 352 0.18 -57.69 5.49
N LYS A 353 -0.41 -58.55 6.31
CA LYS A 353 -1.60 -58.36 7.15
C LYS A 353 -1.18 -58.45 8.62
N LYS A 354 -2.04 -57.91 9.51
CA LYS A 354 -2.30 -58.26 10.95
C LYS A 354 -1.78 -57.31 12.06
N ILE A 355 -2.77 -56.83 12.84
CA ILE A 355 -2.92 -56.87 14.34
C ILE A 355 -1.95 -55.93 15.11
N SER A 356 -2.30 -55.19 16.18
CA SER A 356 -3.45 -55.11 17.11
C SER A 356 -3.51 -53.72 17.79
N ALA A 357 -4.70 -53.46 18.35
CA ALA A 357 -5.04 -52.64 19.51
C ALA A 357 -3.93 -52.22 20.50
N GLY A 358 -4.02 -50.96 20.98
CA GLY A 358 -3.68 -50.60 22.36
C GLY A 358 -3.06 -49.20 22.58
N SER A 359 -3.86 -48.28 23.14
CA SER A 359 -3.46 -47.08 23.91
C SER A 359 -2.64 -46.00 23.15
N GLU A 360 -2.60 -44.71 23.50
CA GLU A 360 -2.95 -44.00 24.72
C GLU A 360 -3.08 -42.50 24.36
N LEU A 361 -3.80 -41.77 25.21
CA LEU A 361 -4.06 -40.33 25.13
C LEU A 361 -2.76 -39.52 25.09
N GLY A 362 -2.64 -38.60 24.12
CA GLY A 362 -1.55 -37.64 24.04
C GLY A 362 -2.01 -36.33 23.40
N ASN A 363 -2.07 -35.28 24.22
CA ASN A 363 -2.35 -33.88 23.89
C ASN A 363 -1.78 -33.45 22.53
N ARG A 364 -2.65 -32.97 21.63
CA ARG A 364 -2.28 -32.16 20.48
C ARG A 364 -2.65 -30.71 20.77
N GLU A 365 -1.66 -29.92 21.17
CA GLU A 365 -1.69 -28.48 20.93
C GLU A 365 -1.70 -28.27 19.41
N ALA A 366 -2.77 -27.67 18.92
CA ALA A 366 -2.92 -27.29 17.53
C ALA A 366 -2.04 -26.06 17.24
N GLY A 367 -0.76 -26.32 16.95
CA GLY A 367 0.07 -25.37 16.22
C GLY A 367 -0.49 -25.21 14.81
N LEU A 368 -1.06 -24.05 14.53
CA LEU A 368 -1.40 -23.63 13.16
C LEU A 368 -0.08 -23.46 12.39
N GLU A 369 0.37 -24.54 11.76
CA GLU A 369 1.43 -24.50 10.77
C GLU A 369 0.91 -23.70 9.57
N ASP A 370 1.33 -22.44 9.52
CA ASP A 370 1.17 -21.55 8.39
C ASP A 370 1.90 -22.21 7.21
N ASN A 371 1.16 -22.95 6.37
CA ASN A 371 1.65 -23.58 5.14
C ASN A 371 2.04 -22.48 4.14
N ASN A 372 3.16 -21.84 4.43
CA ASN A 372 3.79 -20.84 3.60
C ASN A 372 4.43 -21.59 2.43
N VAL A 373 3.66 -21.74 1.36
CA VAL A 373 4.17 -22.20 0.06
C VAL A 373 5.26 -21.21 -0.34
N GLU A 374 6.53 -21.60 -0.15
CA GLU A 374 7.70 -20.92 -0.71
C GLU A 374 7.54 -20.89 -2.22
N ILE A 375 7.00 -19.77 -2.72
CA ILE A 375 7.13 -19.41 -4.12
C ILE A 375 8.58 -18.97 -4.25
N ALA A 376 9.43 -19.90 -4.71
CA ALA A 376 10.80 -19.61 -5.05
C ALA A 376 10.80 -18.55 -6.15
N ASP A 377 11.02 -17.30 -5.77
CA ASP A 377 11.32 -16.22 -6.71
C ASP A 377 12.58 -16.63 -7.46
N GLU A 378 12.43 -17.10 -8.70
CA GLU A 378 13.52 -17.38 -9.63
C GLU A 378 14.19 -16.07 -10.07
N GLU A 379 14.79 -15.33 -9.14
CA GLU A 379 15.65 -14.19 -9.46
C GLU A 379 17.01 -14.69 -9.94
N GLY A 380 17.14 -14.91 -11.25
CA GLY A 380 18.44 -15.10 -11.89
C GLY A 380 19.35 -13.90 -11.63
N HIS A 381 20.40 -14.10 -10.81
CA HIS A 381 21.40 -13.08 -10.48
C HIS A 381 22.20 -12.66 -11.71
N ARG A 382 21.70 -11.64 -12.43
CA ARG A 382 22.52 -10.77 -13.29
C ARG A 382 23.16 -9.69 -12.41
N GLU A 383 24.29 -9.16 -12.84
CA GLU A 383 24.96 -8.03 -12.19
C GLU A 383 23.96 -6.91 -11.92
N ARG A 384 23.67 -6.66 -10.62
CA ARG A 384 22.72 -5.63 -10.18
C ARG A 384 23.50 -4.32 -10.05
N GLU A 385 23.44 -3.49 -11.08
CA GLU A 385 23.84 -2.09 -11.03
C GLU A 385 22.79 -1.28 -10.26
N LEU A 386 23.18 -0.14 -9.68
CA LEU A 386 22.25 0.79 -9.04
C LEU A 386 21.30 1.35 -10.11
N ASN A 387 20.02 1.00 -10.00
CA ASN A 387 19.00 1.46 -10.94
C ASN A 387 18.52 2.85 -10.50
N TYR A 388 18.93 3.87 -11.24
CA TYR A 388 18.39 5.23 -11.11
C TYR A 388 17.07 5.36 -11.86
N ILE A 389 16.08 6.01 -11.24
CA ILE A 389 14.77 6.27 -11.83
C ILE A 389 14.56 7.78 -11.87
N PRO A 390 14.53 8.41 -13.04
CA PRO A 390 14.30 9.85 -13.12
C PRO A 390 12.86 10.19 -12.71
N ARG A 391 12.69 11.31 -11.99
CA ARG A 391 11.35 11.88 -11.73
C ARG A 391 10.66 12.21 -13.07
N GLY A 392 9.49 11.62 -13.33
CA GLY A 392 8.61 11.96 -14.47
C GLY A 392 8.45 10.90 -15.57
N THR A 393 8.94 9.68 -15.38
CA THR A 393 8.58 8.50 -16.21
C THR A 393 7.41 7.75 -15.63
#